data_AF-Q2YQW9-F1
#
_entry.id   AF-Q2YQW9-F1
#
_cell.length_a   1.000
_cell.length_b   1.000
_cell.length_c   1.000
_cell.angle_alpha   90.00
_cell.angle_beta   90.00
_cell.angle_gamma   90.00
#
_symmetry.space_group_name_H-M   'P 1'
#
loop_
_entity.id
_entity.type
_entity.pdbx_description
1 polymer ?
#
loop_
_entity_poly.entity_id
_entity_poly.type
_entity_poly.pdbx_seq_one_letter_code
_entity_poly.pdbx_strand_id
1 'polypeptide(L)'
;MTGKAAAAIERLMQLHPKGFDLSLDRIRGLLEKLGNPHLKLPPVIHIAGTNGKGSATAFCRALLEAGGFNVHVHTSPHLVNWHERYRLAAPGGGKLVDDDVLAQAVERVAAANGGQHITVFEILTAVAFVLFSEHPADAVIMEVGLGGRFDATNVIPEPAVSLIMPVSIDHQAYLGDTAELIAAEKAGIIKKNCPVVIGFQPFDTAREVLVSTADRLDCPVSVYGQDFLAFEEHGRMVFQNEDGLIDLPLPRLPGRHQISNAAAAIEAVQMAGFNIPDKAVEKALMVVDWPARMQRMTHGKLIDLAPPASEIWLDGGHNPGAGVVIAEAFGDLEERNARPLFLITGMINTKDPVGYFEAFAGMARHVFTVPIPSSDAGIANTELALSAEKAGLSAEPVHSVANALKLLHDTWPADEAPPRILIGGSLYLAGEVLRDNDTPPQ
;
A
#
# COMPACT_ATOMS: atom_id res chain seq x y z
N MET A 1 -10.90 -5.51 23.69
CA MET A 1 -12.18 -4.78 23.66
C MET A 1 -12.21 -3.99 22.37
N THR A 2 -13.27 -4.11 21.57
CA THR A 2 -13.41 -3.35 20.33
C THR A 2 -13.50 -1.86 20.66
N GLY A 3 -12.67 -1.01 20.04
CA GLY A 3 -12.69 0.44 20.23
C GLY A 3 -14.02 1.06 19.81
N LYS A 4 -14.32 2.28 20.29
CA LYS A 4 -15.57 2.99 19.97
C LYS A 4 -15.69 3.25 18.48
N ALA A 5 -14.59 3.63 17.83
CA ALA A 5 -14.56 3.87 16.39
C ALA A 5 -14.87 2.59 15.61
N ALA A 6 -14.23 1.47 15.98
CA ALA A 6 -14.47 0.18 15.35
C ALA A 6 -15.94 -0.25 15.50
N ALA A 7 -16.53 -0.11 16.69
CA ALA A 7 -17.94 -0.41 16.91
C ALA A 7 -18.90 0.50 16.11
N ALA A 8 -18.54 1.77 15.88
CA ALA A 8 -19.32 2.68 15.03
C ALA A 8 -19.22 2.28 13.55
N ILE A 9 -18.03 1.92 13.07
CA ILE A 9 -17.81 1.50 11.68
C ILE A 9 -18.47 0.15 11.40
N GLU A 10 -18.41 -0.81 12.32
CA GLU A 10 -19.11 -2.10 12.19
C GLU A 10 -20.62 -1.93 12.00
N ARG A 11 -21.24 -0.96 12.71
CA ARG A 11 -22.65 -0.60 12.50
C ARG A 11 -22.90 -0.04 11.10
N LEU A 12 -22.02 0.82 10.58
CA LEU A 12 -22.12 1.31 9.21
C LEU A 12 -21.99 0.20 8.17
N MET A 13 -21.10 -0.77 8.40
CA MET A 13 -20.90 -1.91 7.51
C MET A 13 -22.12 -2.83 7.41
N GLN A 14 -23.03 -2.82 8.38
CA GLN A 14 -24.30 -3.54 8.32
C GLN A 14 -25.37 -2.79 7.51
N LEU A 15 -25.25 -1.47 7.41
CA LEU A 15 -26.23 -0.60 6.76
C LEU A 15 -25.91 -0.31 5.29
N HIS A 16 -24.62 -0.37 4.94
CA HIS A 16 -24.12 0.08 3.65
C HIS A 16 -23.42 -1.04 2.88
N PRO A 17 -23.57 -1.09 1.54
CA PRO A 17 -22.91 -2.11 0.74
C PRO A 17 -21.38 -2.01 0.88
N LYS A 18 -20.76 -3.19 1.04
CA LYS A 18 -19.32 -3.38 0.85
C LYS A 18 -19.09 -3.51 -0.66
N GLY A 19 -18.55 -2.48 -1.30
CA GLY A 19 -18.30 -2.51 -2.73
C GLY A 19 -17.99 -1.15 -3.30
N PHE A 20 -17.69 -1.17 -4.60
CA PHE A 20 -17.49 0.02 -5.42
C PHE A 20 -18.71 0.23 -6.30
N ASP A 21 -19.12 1.48 -6.42
CA ASP A 21 -20.15 1.90 -7.35
C ASP A 21 -19.62 3.12 -8.11
N LEU A 22 -19.72 3.09 -9.44
CA LEU A 22 -19.05 3.98 -10.37
C LEU A 22 -19.75 5.35 -10.46
N SER A 23 -19.84 6.06 -9.34
CA SER A 23 -20.39 7.42 -9.25
C SER A 23 -19.76 8.19 -8.10
N LEU A 24 -19.59 9.50 -8.30
CA LEU A 24 -19.16 10.44 -7.27
C LEU A 24 -20.32 11.26 -6.69
N ASP A 25 -21.54 11.10 -7.20
CA ASP A 25 -22.66 11.98 -6.87
C ASP A 25 -23.11 11.83 -5.41
N ARG A 26 -23.08 10.60 -4.89
CA ARG A 26 -23.42 10.30 -3.49
C ARG A 26 -22.46 10.97 -2.52
N ILE A 27 -21.16 10.78 -2.72
CA ILE A 27 -20.15 11.38 -1.85
C ILE A 27 -20.17 12.91 -1.98
N ARG A 28 -20.36 13.47 -3.18
CA ARG A 28 -20.52 14.92 -3.35
C ARG A 28 -21.72 15.45 -2.57
N GLY A 29 -22.88 14.79 -2.65
CA GLY A 29 -24.06 15.16 -1.88
C GLY A 29 -23.84 15.07 -0.36
N LEU A 30 -23.11 14.06 0.12
CA LEU A 30 -22.72 13.97 1.53
C LEU A 30 -21.76 15.10 1.93
N LEU A 31 -20.76 15.41 1.11
CA LEU A 31 -19.79 16.46 1.38
C LEU A 31 -20.42 17.85 1.39
N GLU A 32 -21.43 18.10 0.55
CA GLU A 32 -22.19 19.34 0.56
C GLU A 32 -22.90 19.54 1.92
N LYS A 33 -23.55 18.49 2.44
CA LYS A 33 -24.17 18.52 3.78
C LYS A 33 -23.16 18.72 4.92
N LEU A 34 -21.92 18.29 4.72
CA LEU A 34 -20.81 18.47 5.67
C LEU A 34 -20.10 19.82 5.52
N GLY A 35 -20.56 20.71 4.64
CA GLY A 35 -19.95 22.02 4.42
C GLY A 35 -18.64 21.96 3.63
N ASN A 36 -18.55 21.02 2.70
CA ASN A 36 -17.46 20.81 1.73
C ASN A 36 -16.05 20.76 2.35
N PRO A 37 -15.78 19.81 3.29
CA PRO A 37 -14.49 19.74 3.97
C PRO A 37 -13.31 19.45 3.03
N HIS A 38 -13.55 18.70 1.95
CA HIS A 38 -12.57 18.40 0.90
C HIS A 38 -12.01 19.64 0.18
N LEU A 39 -12.71 20.79 0.22
CA LEU A 39 -12.24 22.06 -0.35
C LEU A 39 -11.40 22.89 0.63
N LYS A 40 -11.25 22.43 1.87
CA LYS A 40 -10.52 23.12 2.96
C LYS A 40 -9.25 22.39 3.36
N LEU A 41 -8.82 21.43 2.54
CA LEU A 41 -7.60 20.67 2.79
C LEU A 41 -6.36 21.53 2.48
N PRO A 42 -5.23 21.30 3.17
CA PRO A 42 -3.94 21.79 2.69
C PRO A 42 -3.56 21.14 1.34
N PRO A 43 -2.48 21.59 0.68
CA PRO A 43 -2.00 21.01 -0.57
C PRO A 43 -1.99 19.47 -0.57
N VAL A 44 -2.65 18.86 -1.56
CA VAL A 44 -2.85 17.41 -1.60
C VAL A 44 -1.95 16.74 -2.62
N ILE A 45 -1.15 15.76 -2.16
CA ILE A 45 -0.47 14.78 -3.00
C ILE A 45 -1.44 13.61 -3.18
N HIS A 46 -2.03 13.47 -4.36
CA HIS A 46 -3.07 12.46 -4.65
C HIS A 46 -2.46 11.27 -5.40
N ILE A 47 -2.49 10.08 -4.79
CA ILE A 47 -1.71 8.93 -5.25
C ILE A 47 -2.64 7.82 -5.77
N ALA A 48 -2.46 7.44 -7.05
CA ALA A 48 -3.09 6.28 -7.66
C ALA A 48 -2.03 5.27 -8.16
N GLY A 49 -2.46 4.05 -8.51
CA GLY A 49 -1.57 2.98 -8.94
C GLY A 49 -2.16 1.59 -8.67
N THR A 50 -1.64 0.55 -9.32
CA THR A 50 -1.98 -0.83 -8.94
C THR A 50 -1.13 -1.23 -7.75
N ASN A 51 0.19 -1.16 -7.91
CA ASN A 51 1.17 -1.45 -6.87
C ASN A 51 1.89 -0.16 -6.43
N GLY A 52 2.63 -0.22 -5.33
CA GLY A 52 3.50 0.88 -4.89
C GLY A 52 2.80 2.09 -4.25
N LYS A 53 1.47 2.19 -4.25
CA LYS A 53 0.72 3.30 -3.61
C LYS A 53 1.10 3.51 -2.15
N GLY A 54 0.97 2.49 -1.30
CA GLY A 54 1.33 2.57 0.12
C GLY A 54 2.81 2.91 0.35
N SER A 55 3.73 2.37 -0.46
CA SER A 55 5.15 2.73 -0.39
C SER A 55 5.40 4.19 -0.77
N ALA A 56 4.78 4.68 -1.86
CA ALA A 56 4.86 6.08 -2.26
C ALA A 56 4.28 7.00 -1.19
N THR A 57 3.13 6.64 -0.61
CA THR A 57 2.55 7.34 0.53
C THR A 57 3.52 7.41 1.72
N ALA A 58 4.17 6.30 2.05
CA ALA A 58 5.15 6.25 3.13
C ALA A 58 6.39 7.11 2.85
N PHE A 59 6.89 7.11 1.61
CA PHE A 59 8.00 7.96 1.18
C PHE A 59 7.63 9.44 1.21
N CYS A 60 6.50 9.84 0.58
CA CYS A 60 6.03 11.23 0.61
C CYS A 60 5.87 11.73 2.04
N ARG A 61 5.32 10.90 2.94
CA ARG A 61 5.19 11.23 4.37
C ARG A 61 6.57 11.45 4.99
N ALA A 62 7.46 10.48 4.85
CA ALA A 62 8.79 10.54 5.45
C ALA A 62 9.60 11.74 4.94
N LEU A 63 9.49 12.06 3.65
CA LEU A 63 10.16 13.21 3.02
C LEU A 63 9.66 14.53 3.61
N LEU A 64 8.34 14.73 3.63
CA LEU A 64 7.72 15.94 4.16
C LEU A 64 7.96 16.10 5.67
N GLU A 65 7.79 15.04 6.46
CA GLU A 65 8.06 15.06 7.91
C GLU A 65 9.54 15.30 8.22
N ALA A 66 10.47 14.73 7.44
CA ALA A 66 11.89 15.00 7.57
C ALA A 66 12.25 16.45 7.19
N GLY A 67 11.51 17.03 6.24
CA GLY A 67 11.58 18.45 5.86
C GLY A 67 10.96 19.40 6.89
N GLY A 68 10.32 18.88 7.94
CA GLY A 68 9.71 19.68 9.01
C GLY A 68 8.25 20.07 8.78
N PHE A 69 7.60 19.51 7.75
CA PHE A 69 6.18 19.73 7.47
C PHE A 69 5.29 18.80 8.29
N ASN A 70 4.12 19.29 8.68
CA ASN A 70 3.07 18.51 9.34
C ASN A 70 2.15 17.91 8.28
N VAL A 71 2.00 16.58 8.26
CA VAL A 71 1.35 15.89 7.15
C VAL A 71 0.20 15.00 7.63
N HIS A 72 -0.97 15.17 7.01
CA HIS A 72 -2.05 14.20 7.13
C HIS A 72 -1.87 13.07 6.11
N VAL A 73 -2.23 11.84 6.47
CA VAL A 73 -2.15 10.70 5.55
C VAL A 73 -3.43 9.89 5.60
N HIS A 74 -4.04 9.69 4.44
CA HIS A 74 -5.11 8.72 4.22
C HIS A 74 -4.61 7.56 3.38
N THR A 75 -4.80 6.34 3.89
CA THR A 75 -4.38 5.08 3.25
C THR A 75 -5.50 4.05 3.28
N SER A 76 -5.47 3.12 2.32
CA SER A 76 -6.40 1.98 2.34
C SER A 76 -5.85 0.76 1.59
N PRO A 77 -6.22 -0.47 2.00
CA PRO A 77 -6.96 -0.80 3.23
C PRO A 77 -6.08 -0.63 4.50
N HIS A 78 -6.62 -1.00 5.66
CA HIS A 78 -5.82 -1.14 6.90
C HIS A 78 -5.40 -2.60 7.09
N LEU A 79 -4.42 -2.85 7.96
CA LEU A 79 -3.98 -4.20 8.33
C LEU A 79 -4.77 -4.72 9.54
N VAL A 80 -4.73 -4.01 10.68
CA VAL A 80 -5.32 -4.47 11.94
C VAL A 80 -6.47 -3.58 12.39
N ASN A 81 -6.26 -2.26 12.39
CA ASN A 81 -7.14 -1.28 13.01
C ASN A 81 -7.61 -0.22 12.01
N TRP A 82 -8.87 0.21 12.12
CA TRP A 82 -9.43 1.28 11.29
C TRP A 82 -8.67 2.62 11.37
N HIS A 83 -8.05 2.90 12.53
CA HIS A 83 -7.23 4.09 12.76
C HIS A 83 -6.08 4.22 11.77
N GLU A 84 -5.55 3.11 11.25
CA GLU A 84 -4.45 3.09 10.28
C GLU A 84 -4.76 3.85 9.00
N ARG A 85 -6.03 4.01 8.66
CA ARG A 85 -6.46 4.78 7.48
C ARG A 85 -6.38 6.29 7.66
N TYR A 86 -6.16 6.76 8.89
CA TYR A 86 -6.17 8.19 9.21
C TYR A 86 -4.99 8.53 10.13
N ARG A 87 -3.91 9.01 9.54
CA ARG A 87 -2.82 9.64 10.28
C ARG A 87 -3.04 11.15 10.30
N LEU A 88 -3.16 11.72 11.49
CA LEU A 88 -3.24 13.16 11.68
C LEU A 88 -1.84 13.74 11.89
N ALA A 89 -1.61 14.87 11.24
CA ALA A 89 -0.41 15.66 11.34
C ALA A 89 -0.15 16.07 12.80
N ALA A 90 1.11 16.03 13.21
CA ALA A 90 1.55 16.52 14.49
C ALA A 90 3.02 16.98 14.42
N PRO A 91 3.44 17.94 15.27
CA PRO A 91 4.84 18.36 15.33
C PRO A 91 5.76 17.17 15.61
N GLY A 92 6.76 16.98 14.75
CA GLY A 92 7.74 15.89 14.86
C GLY A 92 7.29 14.55 14.27
N GLY A 93 6.14 14.49 13.59
CA GLY A 93 5.63 13.32 12.89
C GLY A 93 4.17 13.05 13.22
N GLY A 94 3.35 12.78 12.19
CA GLY A 94 1.94 12.50 12.35
C GLY A 94 1.68 11.21 13.13
N LYS A 95 0.49 11.08 13.71
CA LYS A 95 0.07 9.91 14.52
C LYS A 95 -1.26 9.38 14.03
N LEU A 96 -1.51 8.08 14.22
CA LEU A 96 -2.85 7.55 13.97
C LEU A 96 -3.87 8.31 14.83
N VAL A 97 -5.04 8.59 14.26
CA VAL A 97 -6.13 9.29 14.93
C VAL A 97 -6.52 8.56 16.22
N ASP A 98 -6.88 9.32 17.25
CA ASP A 98 -7.39 8.79 18.51
C ASP A 98 -8.79 8.14 18.34
N ASP A 99 -9.10 7.12 19.14
CA ASP A 99 -10.36 6.36 19.04
C ASP A 99 -11.60 7.22 19.30
N ASP A 100 -11.54 8.15 20.26
CA ASP A 100 -12.66 9.06 20.54
C ASP A 100 -12.86 10.06 19.40
N VAL A 101 -11.76 10.58 18.86
CA VAL A 101 -11.79 11.53 17.73
C VAL A 101 -12.34 10.87 16.47
N LEU A 102 -11.90 9.65 16.16
CA LEU A 102 -12.39 8.89 15.01
C LEU A 102 -13.86 8.50 15.19
N ALA A 103 -14.26 8.02 16.37
CA ALA A 103 -15.65 7.67 16.65
C ALA A 103 -16.60 8.85 16.44
N GLN A 104 -16.25 10.03 16.97
CA GLN A 104 -17.04 11.25 16.80
C GLN A 104 -17.15 11.68 15.34
N ALA A 105 -16.04 11.60 14.59
CA ALA A 105 -16.06 11.93 13.17
C ALA A 105 -16.95 10.97 12.37
N VAL A 106 -16.85 9.66 12.63
CA VAL A 106 -17.71 8.63 12.01
C VAL A 106 -19.18 8.88 12.31
N GLU A 107 -19.54 9.14 13.56
CA GLU A 107 -20.94 9.38 13.96
C GLU A 107 -21.50 10.65 13.31
N ARG A 108 -20.72 11.73 13.24
CA ARG A 108 -21.13 12.98 12.59
C ARG A 108 -21.36 12.79 11.10
N VAL A 109 -20.45 12.09 10.40
CA VAL A 109 -20.60 11.81 8.97
C VAL A 109 -21.80 10.89 8.71
N ALA A 110 -22.00 9.87 9.55
CA ALA A 110 -23.17 9.00 9.49
C ALA A 110 -24.48 9.77 9.68
N ALA A 111 -24.53 10.68 10.65
CA ALA A 111 -25.69 11.52 10.88
C ALA A 111 -25.99 12.45 9.69
N ALA A 112 -24.95 13.05 9.09
CA ALA A 112 -25.09 13.88 7.89
C ALA A 112 -25.59 13.09 6.67
N ASN A 113 -25.14 11.83 6.52
CA ASN A 113 -25.66 10.93 5.49
C ASN A 113 -27.16 10.64 5.66
N GLY A 114 -27.61 10.50 6.92
CA GLY A 114 -29.04 10.35 7.24
C GLY A 114 -29.66 9.07 6.66
N GLY A 115 -28.87 7.99 6.56
CA GLY A 115 -29.33 6.70 6.03
C GLY A 115 -29.50 6.65 4.51
N GLN A 116 -29.04 7.65 3.77
CA GLN A 116 -29.01 7.61 2.31
C GLN A 116 -28.07 6.50 1.80
N HIS A 117 -28.37 5.98 0.61
CA HIS A 117 -27.52 5.00 -0.04
C HIS A 117 -26.13 5.60 -0.29
N ILE A 118 -25.10 4.94 0.24
CA ILE A 118 -23.69 5.28 0.13
C ILE A 118 -22.89 4.00 0.43
N THR A 119 -21.71 3.85 -0.15
CA THR A 119 -20.81 2.73 0.16
C THR A 119 -20.03 2.99 1.45
N VAL A 120 -19.52 1.91 2.08
CA VAL A 120 -18.63 2.03 3.24
C VAL A 120 -17.35 2.80 2.89
N PHE A 121 -16.85 2.68 1.66
CA PHE A 121 -15.65 3.41 1.26
C PHE A 121 -15.91 4.91 1.12
N GLU A 122 -17.01 5.32 0.48
CA GLU A 122 -17.39 6.73 0.34
C GLU A 122 -17.60 7.41 1.70
N ILE A 123 -18.31 6.76 2.62
CA ILE A 123 -18.59 7.36 3.94
C ILE A 123 -17.31 7.51 4.77
N LEU A 124 -16.40 6.54 4.73
CA LEU A 124 -15.12 6.60 5.42
C LEU A 124 -14.16 7.60 4.77
N THR A 125 -14.24 7.80 3.46
CA THR A 125 -13.49 8.86 2.78
C THR A 125 -13.99 10.24 3.21
N ALA A 126 -15.31 10.41 3.39
CA ALA A 126 -15.86 11.64 3.96
C ALA A 126 -15.38 11.89 5.40
N VAL A 127 -15.17 10.83 6.20
CA VAL A 127 -14.55 10.93 7.53
C VAL A 127 -13.11 11.46 7.42
N ALA A 128 -12.31 10.98 6.47
CA ALA A 128 -10.96 11.50 6.25
C ALA A 128 -10.98 13.00 5.95
N PHE A 129 -11.85 13.45 5.04
CA PHE A 129 -11.97 14.87 4.70
C PHE A 129 -12.38 15.72 5.90
N VAL A 130 -13.35 15.26 6.68
CA VAL A 130 -13.79 15.95 7.90
C VAL A 130 -12.61 16.08 8.88
N LEU A 131 -11.93 14.98 9.19
CA LEU A 131 -10.79 14.98 10.09
C LEU A 131 -9.68 15.91 9.61
N PHE A 132 -9.28 15.83 8.35
CA PHE A 132 -8.16 16.60 7.82
C PHE A 132 -8.48 18.09 7.64
N SER A 133 -9.74 18.45 7.43
CA SER A 133 -10.16 19.85 7.34
C SER A 133 -10.23 20.57 8.69
N GLU A 134 -10.29 19.81 9.79
CA GLU A 134 -10.44 20.35 11.16
C GLU A 134 -9.13 20.37 11.96
N HIS A 135 -8.10 19.66 11.47
CA HIS A 135 -6.79 19.60 12.11
C HIS A 135 -5.76 20.29 11.21
N PRO A 136 -4.93 21.20 11.76
CA PRO A 136 -3.95 21.93 10.97
C PRO A 136 -2.87 20.99 10.43
N ALA A 137 -2.49 21.17 9.16
CA ALA A 137 -1.38 20.50 8.50
C ALA A 137 -0.86 21.36 7.34
N ASP A 138 0.35 21.06 6.90
CA ASP A 138 1.00 21.70 5.76
C ASP A 138 0.73 20.95 4.45
N ALA A 139 0.41 19.65 4.53
CA ALA A 139 0.11 18.81 3.38
C ALA A 139 -0.85 17.66 3.73
N VAL A 140 -1.53 17.12 2.70
CA VAL A 140 -2.24 15.84 2.77
C VAL A 140 -1.66 14.88 1.75
N ILE A 141 -1.42 13.64 2.17
CA ILE A 141 -1.19 12.54 1.24
C ILE A 141 -2.46 11.70 1.18
N MET A 142 -3.08 11.65 0.01
CA MET A 142 -4.36 10.99 -0.22
C MET A 142 -4.15 9.78 -1.13
N GLU A 143 -4.22 8.57 -0.58
CA GLU A 143 -4.19 7.35 -1.39
C GLU A 143 -5.59 7.01 -1.94
N VAL A 144 -5.66 6.75 -3.25
CA VAL A 144 -6.84 6.20 -3.93
C VAL A 144 -7.11 4.76 -3.47
N GLY A 145 -8.37 4.43 -3.18
CA GLY A 145 -8.77 3.07 -2.81
C GLY A 145 -8.78 2.12 -4.01
N LEU A 146 -9.55 2.43 -5.05
CA LEU A 146 -9.61 1.62 -6.27
C LEU A 146 -9.77 2.49 -7.52
N GLY A 147 -9.06 2.11 -8.59
CA GLY A 147 -9.15 2.82 -9.87
C GLY A 147 -8.56 4.23 -9.74
N GLY A 148 -9.42 5.23 -9.84
CA GLY A 148 -9.10 6.65 -9.70
C GLY A 148 -10.27 7.54 -10.11
N ARG A 149 -10.78 7.37 -11.33
CA ARG A 149 -11.85 8.19 -11.91
C ARG A 149 -13.10 8.30 -11.05
N PHE A 150 -13.58 7.18 -10.53
CA PHE A 150 -14.77 7.12 -9.66
C PHE A 150 -14.42 6.80 -8.20
N ASP A 151 -13.14 6.92 -7.82
CA ASP A 151 -12.75 6.74 -6.43
C ASP A 151 -13.28 7.91 -5.58
N ALA A 152 -13.76 7.61 -4.38
CA ALA A 152 -14.29 8.59 -3.45
C ALA A 152 -13.32 9.75 -3.15
N THR A 153 -12.00 9.50 -3.23
CA THR A 153 -10.98 10.55 -3.05
C THR A 153 -10.94 11.53 -4.22
N ASN A 154 -11.46 11.17 -5.40
CA ASN A 154 -11.45 11.97 -6.63
C ASN A 154 -12.49 13.10 -6.68
N VAL A 155 -12.86 13.61 -5.51
CA VAL A 155 -13.63 14.85 -5.33
C VAL A 155 -12.71 16.06 -5.11
N ILE A 156 -11.41 15.85 -4.94
CA ILE A 156 -10.39 16.91 -4.86
C ILE A 156 -10.29 17.58 -6.24
N PRO A 157 -10.59 18.89 -6.34
CA PRO A 157 -10.63 19.56 -7.65
C PRO A 157 -9.23 19.92 -8.17
N GLU A 158 -8.33 20.32 -7.28
CA GLU A 158 -7.00 20.86 -7.60
C GLU A 158 -5.95 20.23 -6.64
N PRO A 159 -5.48 18.99 -6.92
CA PRO A 159 -4.37 18.42 -6.18
C PRO A 159 -3.09 19.23 -6.44
N ALA A 160 -2.22 19.31 -5.43
CA ALA A 160 -0.90 19.92 -5.58
C ALA A 160 -0.03 19.11 -6.56
N VAL A 161 -0.20 17.79 -6.56
CA VAL A 161 0.32 16.87 -7.57
C VAL A 161 -0.54 15.61 -7.60
N SER A 162 -0.74 15.05 -8.79
CA SER A 162 -1.23 13.68 -8.96
C SER A 162 -0.03 12.75 -9.19
N LEU A 163 0.16 11.73 -8.36
CA LEU A 163 1.22 10.73 -8.52
C LEU A 163 0.61 9.40 -8.97
N ILE A 164 1.04 8.92 -10.14
CA ILE A 164 0.59 7.63 -10.69
C ILE A 164 1.71 6.61 -10.57
N MET A 165 1.56 5.70 -9.61
CA MET A 165 2.44 4.55 -9.37
C MET A 165 2.19 3.42 -10.39
N PRO A 166 3.06 2.37 -10.46
CA PRO A 166 2.97 1.33 -11.48
C PRO A 166 1.57 0.75 -11.69
N VAL A 167 1.15 0.74 -12.95
CA VAL A 167 -0.09 0.09 -13.39
C VAL A 167 0.20 -1.36 -13.76
N SER A 168 -0.60 -2.26 -13.20
CA SER A 168 -0.55 -3.70 -13.45
C SER A 168 -1.97 -4.25 -13.50
N ILE A 169 -2.12 -5.44 -14.07
CA ILE A 169 -3.37 -6.19 -14.09
C ILE A 169 -3.77 -6.57 -12.66
N ASP A 170 -4.86 -5.98 -12.18
CA ASP A 170 -5.53 -6.30 -10.93
C ASP A 170 -6.97 -5.75 -10.99
N HIS A 171 -7.88 -6.30 -10.19
CA HIS A 171 -9.28 -5.85 -10.11
C HIS A 171 -10.01 -5.81 -11.47
N GLN A 172 -9.76 -6.80 -12.32
CA GLN A 172 -10.27 -6.85 -13.70
C GLN A 172 -11.80 -6.72 -13.80
N ALA A 173 -12.53 -7.24 -12.81
CA ALA A 173 -13.99 -7.14 -12.74
C ALA A 173 -14.51 -5.69 -12.69
N TYR A 174 -13.67 -4.73 -12.27
CA TYR A 174 -14.05 -3.32 -12.12
C TYR A 174 -13.32 -2.38 -13.08
N LEU A 175 -12.05 -2.66 -13.40
CA LEU A 175 -11.17 -1.72 -14.10
C LEU A 175 -10.85 -2.12 -15.55
N GLY A 176 -11.35 -3.28 -16.00
CA GLY A 176 -11.02 -3.85 -17.30
C GLY A 176 -9.85 -4.85 -17.24
N ASP A 177 -9.63 -5.54 -18.35
CA ASP A 177 -8.71 -6.66 -18.49
C ASP A 177 -7.37 -6.30 -19.15
N THR A 178 -7.16 -5.03 -19.52
CA THR A 178 -5.92 -4.56 -20.14
C THR A 178 -5.26 -3.43 -19.34
N ALA A 179 -3.95 -3.29 -19.49
CA ALA A 179 -3.16 -2.27 -18.78
C ALA A 179 -3.61 -0.84 -19.17
N GLU A 180 -4.06 -0.64 -20.41
CA GLU A 180 -4.55 0.64 -20.93
C GLU A 180 -5.86 1.07 -20.27
N LEU A 181 -6.80 0.13 -20.11
CA LEU A 181 -8.08 0.39 -19.46
C LEU A 181 -7.87 0.76 -17.98
N ILE A 182 -7.01 -0.02 -17.31
CA ILE A 182 -6.67 0.22 -15.91
C ILE A 182 -5.93 1.57 -15.76
N ALA A 183 -5.03 1.91 -16.69
CA ALA A 183 -4.35 3.20 -16.72
C ALA A 183 -5.32 4.36 -16.92
N ALA A 184 -6.30 4.24 -17.81
CA ALA A 184 -7.33 5.26 -18.04
C ALA A 184 -8.18 5.53 -16.79
N GLU A 185 -8.53 4.48 -16.03
CA GLU A 185 -9.23 4.63 -14.76
C GLU A 185 -8.36 5.37 -13.72
N LYS A 186 -7.07 5.04 -13.62
CA LYS A 186 -6.14 5.70 -12.70
C LYS A 186 -5.84 7.14 -13.09
N ALA A 187 -5.74 7.42 -14.39
CA ALA A 187 -5.57 8.76 -14.95
C ALA A 187 -6.72 9.71 -14.57
N GLY A 188 -7.85 9.19 -14.10
CA GLY A 188 -8.99 9.99 -13.67
C GLY A 188 -8.74 10.94 -12.48
N ILE A 189 -7.63 10.74 -11.74
CA ILE A 189 -7.19 11.69 -10.70
C ILE A 189 -6.34 12.85 -11.24
N ILE A 190 -5.89 12.78 -12.50
CA ILE A 190 -5.15 13.87 -13.17
C ILE A 190 -6.14 15.01 -13.44
N LYS A 191 -5.79 16.22 -13.01
CA LYS A 191 -6.63 17.42 -13.12
C LYS A 191 -6.01 18.46 -14.02
N LYS A 192 -6.87 19.22 -14.70
CA LYS A 192 -6.46 20.23 -15.67
C LYS A 192 -5.50 21.24 -15.04
N ASN A 193 -4.37 21.51 -15.71
CA ASN A 193 -3.30 22.41 -15.27
C ASN A 193 -2.64 22.04 -13.93
N CYS A 194 -2.91 20.87 -13.35
CA CYS A 194 -2.27 20.42 -12.12
C CYS A 194 -1.04 19.58 -12.44
N PRO A 195 0.05 19.67 -11.65
CA PRO A 195 1.23 18.82 -11.80
C PRO A 195 0.90 17.33 -11.74
N VAL A 196 1.61 16.53 -12.53
CA VAL A 196 1.49 15.07 -12.52
C VAL A 196 2.85 14.40 -12.62
N VAL A 197 3.09 13.46 -11.70
CA VAL A 197 4.25 12.57 -11.73
C VAL A 197 3.81 11.18 -12.15
N ILE A 198 4.41 10.67 -13.20
CA ILE A 198 4.20 9.30 -13.67
C ILE A 198 5.41 8.48 -13.23
N GLY A 199 5.22 7.65 -12.21
CA GLY A 199 6.24 6.70 -11.75
C GLY A 199 6.51 5.61 -12.80
N PHE A 200 7.49 4.75 -12.52
CA PHE A 200 7.84 3.62 -13.39
C PHE A 200 6.60 2.84 -13.86
N GLN A 201 6.51 2.54 -15.16
CA GLN A 201 5.42 1.75 -15.73
C GLN A 201 5.97 0.49 -16.40
N PRO A 202 5.49 -0.71 -16.03
CA PRO A 202 5.93 -1.95 -16.66
C PRO A 202 5.35 -2.16 -18.07
N PHE A 203 4.27 -1.44 -18.42
CA PHE A 203 3.63 -1.49 -19.72
C PHE A 203 3.75 -0.12 -20.42
N ASP A 204 4.36 -0.10 -21.60
CA ASP A 204 4.48 1.12 -22.42
C ASP A 204 3.11 1.72 -22.75
N THR A 205 2.13 0.88 -23.04
CA THR A 205 0.77 1.31 -23.38
C THR A 205 0.06 2.00 -22.20
N ALA A 206 0.32 1.56 -20.96
CA ALA A 206 -0.16 2.26 -19.77
C ALA A 206 0.51 3.65 -19.65
N ARG A 207 1.82 3.73 -19.88
CA ARG A 207 2.55 5.01 -19.89
C ARG A 207 2.00 5.98 -20.93
N GLU A 208 1.74 5.52 -22.15
CA GLU A 208 1.17 6.33 -23.23
C GLU A 208 -0.21 6.91 -22.88
N VAL A 209 -1.09 6.11 -22.25
CA VAL A 209 -2.40 6.58 -21.78
C VAL A 209 -2.27 7.67 -20.71
N LEU A 210 -1.33 7.52 -19.78
CA LEU A 210 -1.10 8.50 -18.72
C LEU A 210 -0.54 9.80 -19.27
N VAL A 211 0.49 9.74 -20.12
CA VAL A 211 1.11 10.91 -20.76
C VAL A 211 0.10 11.65 -21.64
N SER A 212 -0.59 10.94 -22.53
CA SER A 212 -1.61 11.56 -23.41
C SER A 212 -2.77 12.19 -22.63
N THR A 213 -3.11 11.65 -21.46
CA THR A 213 -4.10 12.25 -20.57
C THR A 213 -3.59 13.54 -19.94
N ALA A 214 -2.34 13.55 -19.46
CA ALA A 214 -1.68 14.74 -18.92
C ALA A 214 -1.59 15.85 -19.97
N ASP A 215 -1.16 15.52 -21.19
CA ASP A 215 -1.06 16.46 -22.31
C ASP A 215 -2.41 17.09 -22.66
N ARG A 216 -3.46 16.27 -22.77
CA ARG A 216 -4.83 16.74 -23.05
C ARG A 216 -5.39 17.66 -21.97
N LEU A 217 -4.87 17.53 -20.75
CA LEU A 217 -5.27 18.32 -19.58
C LEU A 217 -4.32 19.49 -19.31
N ASP A 218 -3.37 19.76 -20.20
CA ASP A 218 -2.39 20.85 -20.08
C ASP A 218 -1.59 20.78 -18.76
N CYS A 219 -1.28 19.57 -18.29
CA CYS A 219 -0.57 19.33 -17.03
C CYS A 219 0.95 19.56 -17.17
N PRO A 220 1.61 20.20 -16.19
CA PRO A 220 3.05 20.02 -15.99
C PRO A 220 3.33 18.55 -15.64
N VAL A 221 4.07 17.84 -16.49
CA VAL A 221 4.29 16.39 -16.36
C VAL A 221 5.76 16.08 -16.13
N SER A 222 6.04 15.10 -15.27
CA SER A 222 7.36 14.49 -15.08
C SER A 222 7.23 12.97 -15.09
N VAL A 223 8.01 12.30 -15.93
CA VAL A 223 7.88 10.87 -16.26
C VAL A 223 9.15 10.10 -15.91
N TYR A 224 8.99 9.02 -15.16
CA TYR A 224 10.11 8.14 -14.79
C TYR A 224 10.80 7.57 -16.02
N GLY A 225 12.13 7.63 -16.05
CA GLY A 225 12.97 7.19 -17.16
C GLY A 225 13.06 8.19 -18.32
N GLN A 226 12.40 9.34 -18.23
CA GLN A 226 12.51 10.45 -19.20
C GLN A 226 13.00 11.71 -18.51
N ASP A 227 12.24 12.20 -17.52
CA ASP A 227 12.49 13.47 -16.85
C ASP A 227 13.20 13.27 -15.50
N PHE A 228 12.95 12.13 -14.85
CA PHE A 228 13.63 11.72 -13.63
C PHE A 228 13.87 10.21 -13.61
N LEU A 229 14.89 9.75 -12.89
CA LEU A 229 15.18 8.32 -12.69
C LEU A 229 15.99 8.09 -11.41
N ALA A 230 16.02 6.84 -10.95
CA ALA A 230 16.99 6.42 -9.95
C ALA A 230 17.48 5.00 -10.17
N PHE A 231 18.71 4.74 -9.74
CA PHE A 231 19.33 3.42 -9.80
C PHE A 231 20.28 3.21 -8.63
N GLU A 232 20.60 1.94 -8.36
CA GLU A 232 21.62 1.59 -7.38
C GLU A 232 23.00 1.64 -8.04
N GLU A 233 23.94 2.35 -7.40
CA GLU A 233 25.35 2.33 -7.74
C GLU A 233 26.17 2.25 -6.46
N HIS A 234 27.07 1.26 -6.38
CA HIS A 234 27.94 1.02 -5.21
C HIS A 234 27.21 0.99 -3.84
N GLY A 235 26.00 0.41 -3.79
CA GLY A 235 25.22 0.29 -2.55
C GLY A 235 24.55 1.59 -2.11
N ARG A 236 24.46 2.57 -3.00
CA ARG A 236 23.78 3.86 -2.82
C ARG A 236 22.77 4.08 -3.93
N MET A 237 21.79 4.93 -3.66
CA MET A 237 20.77 5.33 -4.63
C MET A 237 21.21 6.62 -5.31
N VAL A 238 21.42 6.59 -6.61
CA VAL A 238 21.59 7.79 -7.42
C VAL A 238 20.21 8.23 -7.89
N PHE A 239 19.76 9.42 -7.49
CA PHE A 239 18.56 10.07 -8.02
C PHE A 239 18.97 11.19 -8.96
N GLN A 240 18.29 11.30 -10.11
CA GLN A 240 18.54 12.35 -11.08
C GLN A 240 17.21 12.85 -11.66
N ASN A 241 17.08 14.17 -11.78
CA ASN A 241 16.03 14.84 -12.53
C ASN A 241 16.60 16.09 -13.25
N GLU A 242 15.74 16.98 -13.75
CA GLU A 242 16.15 18.19 -14.46
C GLU A 242 16.97 19.17 -13.59
N ASP A 243 16.78 19.15 -12.27
CA ASP A 243 17.48 20.05 -11.33
C ASP A 243 18.89 19.57 -10.98
N GLY A 244 19.19 18.28 -11.19
CA GLY A 244 20.52 17.73 -11.00
C GLY A 244 20.54 16.28 -10.51
N LEU A 245 21.65 15.92 -9.87
CA LEU A 245 21.93 14.59 -9.35
C LEU A 245 22.14 14.66 -7.84
N ILE A 246 21.52 13.73 -7.11
CA ILE A 246 21.64 13.58 -5.66
C ILE A 246 22.07 12.15 -5.36
N ASP A 247 23.15 12.01 -4.58
CA ASP A 247 23.65 10.73 -4.10
C ASP A 247 23.07 10.42 -2.71
N LEU A 248 22.23 9.39 -2.62
CA LEU A 248 21.39 9.09 -1.46
C LEU A 248 21.69 7.69 -0.88
N PRO A 249 21.43 7.45 0.42
CA PRO A 249 21.41 6.09 0.94
C PRO A 249 20.31 5.27 0.26
N LEU A 250 20.49 3.95 0.18
CA LEU A 250 19.40 3.05 -0.24
C LEU A 250 18.20 3.19 0.72
N PRO A 251 16.96 3.13 0.20
CA PRO A 251 15.76 3.13 1.02
C PRO A 251 15.76 1.99 2.05
N ARG A 252 15.25 2.26 3.25
CA ARG A 252 15.04 1.25 4.30
C ARG A 252 14.03 0.19 3.89
N LEU A 253 13.02 0.55 3.08
CA LEU A 253 12.10 -0.43 2.50
C LEU A 253 12.87 -1.30 1.50
N PRO A 254 12.94 -2.64 1.71
CA PRO A 254 13.74 -3.51 0.87
C PRO A 254 13.07 -3.81 -0.48
N GLY A 255 13.91 -4.19 -1.45
CA GLY A 255 13.51 -4.53 -2.82
C GLY A 255 13.84 -3.43 -3.82
N ARG A 256 14.35 -3.81 -5.00
CA ARG A 256 14.84 -2.88 -6.04
C ARG A 256 13.78 -1.91 -6.53
N HIS A 257 12.53 -2.37 -6.60
CA HIS A 257 11.37 -1.54 -6.95
C HIS A 257 11.15 -0.34 -6.00
N GLN A 258 11.68 -0.40 -4.77
CA GLN A 258 11.60 0.72 -3.83
C GLN A 258 12.47 1.90 -4.23
N ILE A 259 13.52 1.69 -5.04
CA ILE A 259 14.35 2.77 -5.61
C ILE A 259 13.50 3.64 -6.54
N SER A 260 12.77 3.02 -7.47
CA SER A 260 11.86 3.74 -8.36
C SER A 260 10.67 4.36 -7.61
N ASN A 261 10.16 3.71 -6.56
CA ASN A 261 9.09 4.28 -5.74
C ASN A 261 9.57 5.51 -4.96
N ALA A 262 10.79 5.45 -4.40
CA ALA A 262 11.41 6.57 -3.70
C ALA A 262 11.64 7.75 -4.65
N ALA A 263 12.17 7.49 -5.85
CA ALA A 263 12.37 8.52 -6.87
C ALA A 263 11.06 9.22 -7.25
N ALA A 264 9.98 8.46 -7.47
CA ALA A 264 8.68 9.01 -7.81
C ALA A 264 8.08 9.85 -6.66
N ALA A 265 8.33 9.47 -5.41
CA ALA A 265 7.92 10.24 -4.25
C ALA A 265 8.74 11.53 -4.07
N ILE A 266 10.06 11.49 -4.30
CA ILE A 266 10.93 12.69 -4.27
C ILE A 266 10.43 13.70 -5.30
N GLU A 267 10.26 13.26 -6.55
CA GLU A 267 9.78 14.09 -7.66
C GLU A 267 8.38 14.66 -7.36
N ALA A 268 7.46 13.83 -6.85
CA ALA A 268 6.11 14.29 -6.51
C ALA A 268 6.10 15.35 -5.40
N VAL A 269 6.91 15.18 -4.35
CA VAL A 269 7.01 16.16 -3.27
C VAL A 269 7.58 17.50 -3.80
N GLN A 270 8.58 17.45 -4.68
CA GLN A 270 9.15 18.64 -5.32
C GLN A 270 8.12 19.34 -6.23
N MET A 271 7.47 18.60 -7.14
CA MET A 271 6.45 19.15 -8.03
C MET A 271 5.19 19.66 -7.30
N ALA A 272 4.89 19.13 -6.12
CA ALA A 272 3.84 19.65 -5.24
C ALA A 272 4.21 21.00 -4.59
N GLY A 273 5.43 21.52 -4.83
CA GLY A 273 5.91 22.81 -4.34
C GLY A 273 6.64 22.75 -3.00
N PHE A 274 6.97 21.55 -2.50
CA PHE A 274 7.72 21.40 -1.26
C PHE A 274 9.21 21.27 -1.53
N ASN A 275 9.99 22.23 -1.01
CA ASN A 275 11.44 22.15 -1.07
C ASN A 275 11.98 21.38 0.14
N ILE A 276 12.55 20.19 -0.10
CA ILE A 276 13.12 19.31 0.93
C ILE A 276 14.63 19.30 0.78
N PRO A 277 15.40 19.75 1.79
CA PRO A 277 16.87 19.71 1.73
C PRO A 277 17.38 18.27 1.58
N ASP A 278 18.47 18.05 0.85
CA ASP A 278 19.05 16.71 0.61
C ASP A 278 19.24 15.90 1.90
N LYS A 279 19.69 16.53 2.98
CA LYS A 279 19.84 15.89 4.31
C LYS A 279 18.51 15.34 4.86
N ALA A 280 17.40 16.01 4.58
CA ALA A 280 16.07 15.53 4.95
C ALA A 280 15.63 14.37 4.06
N VAL A 281 15.98 14.39 2.76
CA VAL A 281 15.77 13.26 1.85
C VAL A 281 16.55 12.02 2.34
N GLU A 282 17.84 12.16 2.64
CA GLU A 282 18.67 11.09 3.21
C GLU A 282 18.04 10.50 4.49
N LYS A 283 17.62 11.38 5.41
CA LYS A 283 16.96 10.97 6.66
C LYS A 283 15.67 10.21 6.36
N ALA A 284 14.84 10.71 5.47
CA ALA A 284 13.56 10.09 5.10
C ALA A 284 13.76 8.67 4.57
N LEU A 285 14.71 8.47 3.66
CA LEU A 285 15.01 7.16 3.08
C LEU A 285 15.52 6.16 4.13
N MET A 286 16.23 6.61 5.16
CA MET A 286 16.72 5.73 6.23
C MET A 286 15.66 5.36 7.27
N VAL A 287 14.63 6.20 7.48
CA VAL A 287 13.65 6.00 8.56
C VAL A 287 12.29 5.53 8.07
N VAL A 288 11.99 5.68 6.77
CA VAL A 288 10.71 5.28 6.17
C VAL A 288 10.33 3.86 6.60
N ASP A 289 9.05 3.70 6.89
CA ASP A 289 8.47 2.45 7.31
C ASP A 289 7.06 2.31 6.74
N TRP A 290 6.74 1.10 6.32
CA TRP A 290 5.43 0.71 5.81
C TRP A 290 5.18 -0.76 6.19
N PRO A 291 4.32 -1.02 7.19
CA PRO A 291 4.07 -2.37 7.68
C PRO A 291 3.60 -3.33 6.57
N ALA A 292 3.98 -4.61 6.70
CA ALA A 292 3.69 -5.66 5.73
C ALA A 292 4.15 -5.34 4.29
N ARG A 293 5.31 -4.69 4.15
CA ARG A 293 5.99 -4.47 2.86
C ARG A 293 7.43 -4.96 2.96
N MET A 294 7.63 -6.24 2.65
CA MET A 294 8.87 -6.97 2.91
C MET A 294 9.42 -6.66 4.31
N GLN A 295 8.52 -6.68 5.30
CA GLN A 295 8.82 -6.32 6.67
C GLN A 295 9.53 -7.49 7.35
N ARG A 296 10.79 -7.31 7.74
CA ARG A 296 11.47 -8.27 8.60
C ARG A 296 10.87 -8.22 10.00
N MET A 297 10.35 -9.34 10.47
CA MET A 297 9.84 -9.49 11.83
C MET A 297 10.98 -9.92 12.76
N THR A 298 11.34 -9.08 13.73
CA THR A 298 12.49 -9.29 14.63
C THR A 298 12.10 -9.53 16.09
N HIS A 299 10.82 -9.44 16.41
CA HIS A 299 10.26 -9.57 17.76
C HIS A 299 8.78 -9.97 17.67
N GLY A 300 8.23 -10.45 18.78
CA GLY A 300 6.82 -10.82 18.92
C GLY A 300 6.60 -12.33 19.01
N LYS A 301 5.37 -12.72 19.34
CA LYS A 301 5.02 -14.08 19.76
C LYS A 301 5.22 -15.16 18.70
N LEU A 302 5.14 -14.80 17.41
CA LEU A 302 5.31 -15.77 16.33
C LEU A 302 6.77 -16.09 16.05
N ILE A 303 7.70 -15.18 16.37
CA ILE A 303 9.14 -15.39 16.15
C ILE A 303 9.65 -16.61 16.93
N ASP A 304 9.20 -16.75 18.18
CA ASP A 304 9.62 -17.83 19.07
C ASP A 304 9.12 -19.21 18.63
N LEU A 305 8.17 -19.27 17.68
CA LEU A 305 7.63 -20.52 17.15
C LEU A 305 8.42 -21.08 15.97
N ALA A 306 9.30 -20.29 15.36
CA ALA A 306 10.09 -20.70 14.21
C ALA A 306 11.40 -21.40 14.64
N PRO A 307 12.10 -22.10 13.73
CA PRO A 307 13.45 -22.57 14.00
C PRO A 307 14.37 -21.43 14.49
N PRO A 308 15.27 -21.66 15.45
CA PRO A 308 16.19 -20.64 15.93
C PRO A 308 16.98 -19.97 14.79
N ALA A 309 17.18 -18.66 14.89
CA ALA A 309 17.90 -17.84 13.89
C ALA A 309 17.26 -17.81 12.48
N SER A 310 16.01 -18.24 12.32
CA SER A 310 15.22 -18.03 11.11
C SER A 310 15.03 -16.55 10.78
N GLU A 311 14.90 -16.22 9.51
CA GLU A 311 14.47 -14.89 9.07
C GLU A 311 13.00 -14.93 8.70
N ILE A 312 12.15 -14.23 9.45
CA ILE A 312 10.70 -14.15 9.17
C ILE A 312 10.40 -12.81 8.52
N TRP A 313 9.76 -12.86 7.37
CA TRP A 313 9.40 -11.71 6.54
C TRP A 313 7.90 -11.70 6.31
N LEU A 314 7.31 -10.50 6.29
CA LEU A 314 5.89 -10.30 6.04
C LEU A 314 5.67 -9.33 4.87
N ASP A 315 4.88 -9.76 3.88
CA ASP A 315 4.46 -8.90 2.76
C ASP A 315 2.98 -9.08 2.39
N GLY A 316 2.26 -7.97 2.20
CA GLY A 316 0.85 -7.95 1.83
C GLY A 316 0.57 -8.03 0.32
N GLY A 317 1.58 -8.24 -0.51
CA GLY A 317 1.47 -8.44 -1.96
C GLY A 317 0.68 -9.70 -2.29
N HIS A 318 -0.21 -9.59 -3.27
CA HIS A 318 -1.30 -10.54 -3.48
C HIS A 318 -1.77 -10.67 -4.94
N ASN A 319 -0.93 -10.23 -5.89
CA ASN A 319 -1.17 -10.36 -7.32
C ASN A 319 0.14 -10.81 -8.02
N PRO A 320 0.09 -11.28 -9.27
CA PRO A 320 1.29 -11.79 -9.96
C PRO A 320 2.45 -10.78 -10.00
N GLY A 321 2.16 -9.51 -10.28
CA GLY A 321 3.18 -8.45 -10.27
C GLY A 321 3.84 -8.25 -8.90
N ALA A 322 3.08 -8.42 -7.81
CA ALA A 322 3.62 -8.41 -6.46
C ALA A 322 4.50 -9.64 -6.19
N GLY A 323 4.10 -10.83 -6.65
CA GLY A 323 4.90 -12.06 -6.55
C GLY A 323 6.29 -11.88 -7.16
N VAL A 324 6.37 -11.32 -8.37
CA VAL A 324 7.63 -11.05 -9.08
C VAL A 324 8.56 -10.14 -8.26
N VAL A 325 8.08 -8.97 -7.83
CA VAL A 325 8.95 -8.02 -7.10
C VAL A 325 9.36 -8.50 -5.71
N ILE A 326 8.56 -9.38 -5.09
CA ILE A 326 8.90 -10.03 -3.82
C ILE A 326 9.97 -11.09 -4.07
N ALA A 327 9.78 -11.95 -5.07
CA ALA A 327 10.75 -12.98 -5.44
C ALA A 327 12.12 -12.37 -5.80
N GLU A 328 12.14 -11.27 -6.58
CA GLU A 328 13.37 -10.52 -6.86
C GLU A 328 14.07 -10.05 -5.57
N ALA A 329 13.33 -9.50 -4.61
CA ALA A 329 13.89 -9.08 -3.33
C ALA A 329 14.46 -10.26 -2.52
N PHE A 330 13.84 -11.44 -2.59
CA PHE A 330 14.40 -12.66 -1.99
C PHE A 330 15.62 -13.18 -2.75
N GLY A 331 15.68 -13.03 -4.07
CA GLY A 331 16.87 -13.32 -4.88
C GLY A 331 18.08 -12.49 -4.42
N ASP A 332 17.90 -11.18 -4.23
CA ASP A 332 18.95 -10.29 -3.72
C ASP A 332 19.43 -10.71 -2.30
N LEU A 333 18.50 -11.17 -1.44
CA LEU A 333 18.84 -11.68 -0.11
C LEU A 333 19.59 -13.02 -0.17
N GLU A 334 19.24 -13.88 -1.12
CA GLU A 334 19.87 -15.18 -1.33
C GLU A 334 21.31 -15.04 -1.82
N GLU A 335 21.57 -14.11 -2.75
CA GLU A 335 22.93 -13.79 -3.20
C GLU A 335 23.83 -13.30 -2.06
N ARG A 336 23.27 -12.58 -1.09
CA ARG A 336 24.01 -12.07 0.08
C ARG A 336 24.23 -13.14 1.14
N ASN A 337 23.22 -13.96 1.40
CA ASN A 337 23.26 -15.04 2.38
C ASN A 337 22.27 -16.13 2.01
N ALA A 338 22.81 -17.24 1.47
CA ALA A 338 22.02 -18.36 1.00
C ALA A 338 21.29 -19.06 2.15
N ARG A 339 19.96 -19.16 2.05
CA ARG A 339 19.10 -19.79 3.05
C ARG A 339 17.91 -20.46 2.38
N PRO A 340 17.48 -21.65 2.84
CA PRO A 340 16.26 -22.28 2.34
C PRO A 340 15.04 -21.37 2.48
N LEU A 341 14.35 -21.08 1.39
CA LEU A 341 13.14 -20.26 1.38
C LEU A 341 11.88 -21.13 1.57
N PHE A 342 11.04 -20.75 2.52
CA PHE A 342 9.71 -21.30 2.74
C PHE A 342 8.66 -20.21 2.63
N LEU A 343 7.50 -20.57 2.06
CA LEU A 343 6.36 -19.67 1.99
C LEU A 343 5.28 -20.15 2.96
N ILE A 344 4.65 -19.20 3.66
CA ILE A 344 3.40 -19.41 4.40
C ILE A 344 2.37 -18.47 3.78
N THR A 345 1.44 -19.03 3.02
CA THR A 345 0.61 -18.25 2.10
C THR A 345 -0.88 -18.45 2.33
N GLY A 346 -1.60 -17.33 2.40
CA GLY A 346 -3.06 -17.28 2.40
C GLY A 346 -3.51 -16.23 1.40
N MET A 347 -4.51 -16.54 0.59
CA MET A 347 -5.01 -15.66 -0.47
C MET A 347 -6.54 -15.62 -0.48
N ILE A 348 -7.10 -14.61 -1.16
CA ILE A 348 -8.55 -14.45 -1.36
C ILE A 348 -8.95 -14.80 -2.80
N ASN A 349 -10.19 -15.23 -2.99
CA ASN A 349 -10.74 -15.81 -4.22
C ASN A 349 -10.89 -14.83 -5.41
N THR A 350 -10.59 -13.56 -5.21
CA THR A 350 -10.61 -12.52 -6.26
C THR A 350 -9.25 -12.30 -6.92
N LYS A 351 -8.23 -13.05 -6.49
CA LYS A 351 -6.84 -12.91 -6.94
C LYS A 351 -6.40 -14.13 -7.77
N ASP A 352 -5.27 -13.98 -8.46
CA ASP A 352 -4.63 -15.06 -9.22
C ASP A 352 -3.53 -15.71 -8.36
N PRO A 353 -3.82 -16.82 -7.67
CA PRO A 353 -2.83 -17.52 -6.85
C PRO A 353 -1.76 -18.20 -7.70
N VAL A 354 -2.10 -18.71 -8.89
CA VAL A 354 -1.13 -19.43 -9.74
C VAL A 354 -0.07 -18.45 -10.22
N GLY A 355 -0.47 -17.33 -10.82
CA GLY A 355 0.46 -16.30 -11.27
C GLY A 355 1.27 -15.66 -10.15
N TYR A 356 0.76 -15.62 -8.91
CA TYR A 356 1.53 -15.22 -7.74
C TYR A 356 2.63 -16.23 -7.38
N PHE A 357 2.30 -17.53 -7.37
CA PHE A 357 3.24 -18.59 -7.01
C PHE A 357 4.30 -18.87 -8.08
N GLU A 358 3.99 -18.66 -9.37
CA GLU A 358 4.93 -18.85 -10.48
C GLU A 358 6.24 -18.06 -10.28
N ALA A 359 6.17 -16.88 -9.64
CA ALA A 359 7.34 -16.07 -9.33
C ALA A 359 8.35 -16.75 -8.38
N PHE A 360 7.91 -17.73 -7.60
CA PHE A 360 8.75 -18.43 -6.60
C PHE A 360 9.21 -19.82 -7.07
N ALA A 361 8.80 -20.25 -8.27
CA ALA A 361 9.16 -21.55 -8.82
C ALA A 361 10.69 -21.69 -8.95
N GLY A 362 11.25 -22.78 -8.37
CA GLY A 362 12.69 -23.01 -8.33
C GLY A 362 13.45 -22.22 -7.26
N MET A 363 12.78 -21.30 -6.55
CA MET A 363 13.36 -20.53 -5.43
C MET A 363 12.85 -21.03 -4.07
N ALA A 364 11.54 -21.21 -3.92
CA ALA A 364 10.94 -21.71 -2.69
C ALA A 364 11.09 -23.23 -2.60
N ARG A 365 11.54 -23.72 -1.44
CA ARG A 365 11.64 -25.15 -1.14
C ARG A 365 10.27 -25.79 -0.94
N HIS A 366 9.39 -25.09 -0.22
CA HIS A 366 8.05 -25.59 0.10
C HIS A 366 7.10 -24.45 0.47
N VAL A 367 5.80 -24.70 0.28
CA VAL A 367 4.72 -23.75 0.58
C VAL A 367 3.75 -24.37 1.59
N PHE A 368 3.60 -23.74 2.75
CA PHE A 368 2.50 -24.02 3.66
C PHE A 368 1.34 -23.09 3.33
N THR A 369 0.18 -23.65 2.98
CA THR A 369 -1.01 -22.83 2.72
C THR A 369 -1.88 -22.76 3.97
N VAL A 370 -2.39 -21.56 4.28
CA VAL A 370 -3.17 -21.29 5.49
C VAL A 370 -4.52 -20.64 5.15
N PRO A 371 -5.58 -20.90 5.93
CA PRO A 371 -6.84 -20.19 5.77
C PRO A 371 -6.68 -18.71 6.20
N ILE A 372 -7.63 -17.87 5.79
CA ILE A 372 -7.79 -16.48 6.29
C ILE A 372 -9.13 -16.39 7.00
N PRO A 373 -9.21 -16.73 8.30
CA PRO A 373 -10.48 -16.75 9.04
C PRO A 373 -11.18 -15.39 9.10
N SER A 374 -10.45 -14.28 9.00
CA SER A 374 -11.04 -12.94 9.02
C SER A 374 -11.79 -12.55 7.73
N SER A 375 -11.81 -13.39 6.71
CA SER A 375 -12.39 -13.06 5.40
C SER A 375 -13.23 -14.22 4.83
N ASP A 376 -14.49 -13.94 4.54
CA ASP A 376 -15.39 -14.86 3.82
C ASP A 376 -14.93 -15.12 2.37
N ALA A 377 -14.04 -14.28 1.84
CA ALA A 377 -13.45 -14.43 0.51
C ALA A 377 -12.14 -15.24 0.52
N GLY A 378 -11.71 -15.77 1.66
CA GLY A 378 -10.50 -16.60 1.76
C GLY A 378 -10.61 -17.87 0.90
N ILE A 379 -9.55 -18.20 0.17
CA ILE A 379 -9.43 -19.48 -0.53
C ILE A 379 -9.18 -20.57 0.53
N ALA A 380 -9.84 -21.72 0.40
CA ALA A 380 -9.54 -22.85 1.27
C ALA A 380 -8.06 -23.25 1.12
N ASN A 381 -7.37 -23.46 2.23
CA ASN A 381 -5.93 -23.79 2.21
C ASN A 381 -5.62 -25.03 1.34
N THR A 382 -6.49 -26.03 1.32
CA THR A 382 -6.38 -27.20 0.43
C THR A 382 -6.42 -26.82 -1.05
N GLU A 383 -7.34 -25.94 -1.47
CA GLU A 383 -7.44 -25.44 -2.85
C GLU A 383 -6.25 -24.53 -3.22
N LEU A 384 -5.77 -23.76 -2.25
CA LEU A 384 -4.59 -22.92 -2.44
C LEU A 384 -3.32 -23.76 -2.63
N ALA A 385 -3.19 -24.90 -1.93
CA ALA A 385 -2.08 -25.83 -2.12
C ALA A 385 -2.06 -26.38 -3.55
N LEU A 386 -3.22 -26.77 -4.10
CA LEU A 386 -3.35 -27.19 -5.50
C LEU A 386 -2.94 -26.07 -6.48
N SER A 387 -3.13 -24.81 -6.12
CA SER A 387 -2.72 -23.68 -6.95
C SER A 387 -1.20 -23.50 -6.95
N ALA A 388 -0.54 -23.68 -5.80
CA ALA A 388 0.92 -23.69 -5.71
C ALA A 388 1.54 -24.88 -6.47
N GLU A 389 0.92 -26.06 -6.37
CA GLU A 389 1.34 -27.26 -7.14
C GLU A 389 1.24 -27.04 -8.65
N LYS A 390 0.17 -26.40 -9.14
CA LYS A 390 0.03 -26.02 -10.55
C LYS A 390 1.13 -25.06 -11.02
N ALA A 391 1.62 -24.19 -10.14
CA ALA A 391 2.74 -23.30 -10.40
C ALA A 391 4.12 -24.00 -10.29
N GLY A 392 4.16 -25.30 -10.01
CA GLY A 392 5.40 -26.09 -9.94
C GLY A 392 6.06 -26.12 -8.57
N LEU A 393 5.35 -25.73 -7.50
CA LEU A 393 5.86 -25.75 -6.13
C LEU A 393 5.35 -26.97 -5.35
N SER A 394 6.17 -27.49 -4.44
CA SER A 394 5.68 -28.42 -3.42
C SER A 394 4.90 -27.64 -2.36
N ALA A 395 3.69 -28.09 -2.04
CA ALA A 395 2.82 -27.39 -1.09
C ALA A 395 2.01 -28.34 -0.21
N GLU A 396 1.68 -27.90 1.01
CA GLU A 396 0.72 -28.60 1.86
C GLU A 396 -0.18 -27.64 2.66
N PRO A 397 -1.44 -28.01 2.91
CA PRO A 397 -2.37 -27.22 3.70
C PRO A 397 -2.15 -27.41 5.20
N VAL A 398 -2.07 -26.30 5.95
CA VAL A 398 -1.95 -26.31 7.42
C VAL A 398 -2.98 -25.38 8.07
N HIS A 399 -3.17 -25.51 9.38
CA HIS A 399 -4.29 -24.86 10.07
C HIS A 399 -4.08 -23.37 10.33
N SER A 400 -2.83 -22.92 10.46
CA SER A 400 -2.49 -21.52 10.76
C SER A 400 -1.01 -21.23 10.52
N VAL A 401 -0.64 -19.95 10.50
CA VAL A 401 0.76 -19.50 10.45
C VAL A 401 1.56 -20.08 11.63
N ALA A 402 1.01 -20.02 12.84
CA ALA A 402 1.65 -20.58 14.03
C ALA A 402 1.88 -22.09 13.92
N ASN A 403 0.96 -22.83 13.27
CA ASN A 403 1.14 -24.26 13.02
C ASN A 403 2.27 -24.51 12.01
N ALA A 404 2.36 -23.74 10.92
CA ALA A 404 3.45 -23.85 9.94
C ALA A 404 4.82 -23.59 10.57
N LEU A 405 4.92 -22.53 11.39
CA LEU A 405 6.17 -22.17 12.08
C LEU A 405 6.62 -23.27 13.04
N LYS A 406 5.70 -23.83 13.83
CA LYS A 406 5.99 -24.96 14.74
C LYS A 406 6.40 -26.21 13.97
N LEU A 407 5.73 -26.52 12.87
CA LEU A 407 6.08 -27.68 12.05
C LEU A 407 7.51 -27.54 11.51
N LEU A 408 7.87 -26.35 11.03
CA LEU A 408 9.25 -26.05 10.66
C LEU A 408 10.20 -26.20 11.85
N HIS A 409 9.89 -25.62 13.01
CA HIS A 409 10.72 -25.72 14.21
C HIS A 409 11.00 -27.18 14.62
N ASP A 410 9.95 -28.01 14.68
CA ASP A 410 10.04 -29.38 15.17
C ASP A 410 10.74 -30.32 14.18
N THR A 411 10.75 -29.97 12.88
CA THR A 411 11.32 -30.81 11.81
C THR A 411 12.61 -30.26 11.22
N TRP A 412 13.06 -29.07 11.63
CA TRP A 412 14.24 -28.43 11.05
C TRP A 412 15.52 -29.23 11.37
N PRO A 413 16.31 -29.62 10.36
CA PRO A 413 17.58 -30.31 10.59
C PRO A 413 18.57 -29.40 11.34
N ALA A 414 19.19 -29.92 12.40
CA ALA A 414 20.13 -29.16 13.22
C ALA A 414 21.42 -28.77 12.47
N ASP A 415 21.75 -29.47 11.38
CA ASP A 415 22.93 -29.27 10.54
C ASP A 415 22.66 -28.37 9.31
N GLU A 416 21.41 -27.95 9.10
CA GLU A 416 21.04 -27.09 7.99
C GLU A 416 20.99 -25.61 8.37
N ALA A 417 21.38 -24.73 7.44
CA ALA A 417 21.31 -23.28 7.61
C ALA A 417 19.88 -22.84 7.98
N PRO A 418 19.67 -21.93 8.96
CA PRO A 418 18.34 -21.53 9.38
C PRO A 418 17.51 -20.95 8.22
N PRO A 419 16.22 -21.28 8.12
CA PRO A 419 15.41 -20.94 6.97
C PRO A 419 15.12 -19.45 6.89
N ARG A 420 14.72 -19.03 5.69
CA ARG A 420 14.06 -17.77 5.43
C ARG A 420 12.59 -18.07 5.15
N ILE A 421 11.69 -17.40 5.86
CA ILE A 421 10.25 -17.67 5.84
C ILE A 421 9.53 -16.39 5.39
N LEU A 422 8.84 -16.46 4.25
CA LEU A 422 7.94 -15.40 3.80
C LEU A 422 6.51 -15.76 4.22
N ILE A 423 5.87 -14.88 4.97
CA ILE A 423 4.43 -14.91 5.20
C ILE A 423 3.79 -13.87 4.26
N GLY A 424 2.86 -14.29 3.40
CA GLY A 424 2.30 -13.36 2.41
C GLY A 424 1.10 -13.88 1.62
N GLY A 425 0.75 -13.17 0.55
CA GLY A 425 -0.38 -13.50 -0.35
C GLY A 425 -1.66 -12.71 -0.06
N SER A 426 -1.74 -11.96 1.05
CA SER A 426 -2.91 -11.15 1.38
C SER A 426 -2.62 -10.11 2.47
N LEU A 427 -3.22 -8.93 2.34
CA LEU A 427 -3.23 -7.92 3.42
C LEU A 427 -4.04 -8.38 4.64
N TYR A 428 -5.07 -9.23 4.45
CA TYR A 428 -5.82 -9.81 5.57
C TYR A 428 -4.94 -10.73 6.40
N LEU A 429 -4.21 -11.64 5.75
CA LEU A 429 -3.26 -12.52 6.43
C LEU A 429 -2.18 -11.70 7.13
N ALA A 430 -1.66 -10.66 6.49
CA ALA A 430 -0.67 -9.79 7.11
C ALA A 430 -1.21 -9.07 8.36
N GLY A 431 -2.46 -8.62 8.34
CA GLY A 431 -3.14 -8.08 9.51
C GLY A 431 -3.27 -9.10 10.64
N GLU A 432 -3.71 -10.32 10.34
CA GLU A 432 -3.79 -11.42 11.32
C GLU A 432 -2.41 -11.72 11.92
N VAL A 433 -1.37 -11.81 11.09
CA VAL A 433 0.01 -12.05 11.54
C VAL A 433 0.50 -10.96 12.48
N LEU A 434 0.32 -9.67 12.14
CA LEU A 434 0.76 -8.57 13.01
C LEU A 434 -0.01 -8.55 14.34
N ARG A 435 -1.31 -8.84 14.31
CA ARG A 435 -2.13 -8.93 15.53
C ARG A 435 -1.69 -10.10 16.40
N ASP A 436 -1.54 -11.28 15.82
CA ASP A 436 -1.21 -12.51 16.55
C ASP A 436 0.25 -12.49 17.05
N ASN A 437 1.12 -11.76 16.34
CA ASN A 437 2.48 -11.48 16.77
C ASN A 437 2.59 -10.39 17.86
N ASP A 438 1.49 -9.70 18.18
CA ASP A 438 1.43 -8.57 19.13
C ASP A 438 2.23 -7.34 18.70
N THR A 439 2.24 -7.08 17.38
CA THR A 439 2.95 -5.96 16.74
C THR A 439 2.05 -5.22 15.75
N PRO A 440 0.86 -4.73 16.15
CA PRO A 440 0.01 -3.95 15.26
C PRO A 440 0.67 -2.62 14.87
N PRO A 441 0.32 -2.03 13.71
CA PRO A 441 0.81 -0.71 13.31
C PRO A 441 0.49 0.41 14.33
N GLN A 442 1.38 1.40 14.44
CA GLN A 442 1.29 2.52 15.40
C GLN A 442 1.33 3.92 14.77
#